data_AF-A0A2Z6R428-F1
#
_entry.id   AF-A0A2Z6R428-F1
#
_cell.length_a   1.000
_cell.length_b   1.000
_cell.length_c   1.000
_cell.angle_alpha   90.00
_cell.angle_beta   90.00
_cell.angle_gamma   90.00
#
_symmetry.space_group_name_H-M   'P 1'
#
loop_
_entity.id
_entity.type
_entity.pdbx_description
1 polymer ?
#
loop_
_entity_poly.entity_id
_entity_poly.type
_entity_poly.pdbx_seq_one_letter_code
_entity_poly.pdbx_strand_id
1 'polypeptide(L)'
;MIYDSLLSPPSLEEWLSTISSMPNGKAPGPSMITYEMLKHLSPAMVFPIPKLHEWRCQLQNTRPITLLEVIRKSFVKLFYNCILAAHNVLTSDNFAGLPEGTCRDPIITLESIIHDANCTNSPL
;
A
#
# COMPACT_ATOMS: atom_id res chain seq x y z
N MET A 1 -19.21 -1.69 -14.95
CA MET A 1 -17.91 -2.34 -15.22
C MET A 1 -16.95 -1.98 -14.08
N ILE A 2 -15.93 -2.79 -13.76
CA ILE A 2 -14.97 -2.48 -12.67
C ILE A 2 -14.34 -1.08 -12.85
N TYR A 3 -14.22 -0.62 -14.09
CA TYR A 3 -13.76 0.72 -14.46
C TYR A 3 -14.62 1.87 -13.93
N ASP A 4 -15.94 1.70 -13.79
CA ASP A 4 -16.82 2.76 -13.29
C ASP A 4 -16.57 3.03 -11.79
N SER A 5 -16.30 1.97 -11.02
CA SER A 5 -15.90 2.06 -9.60
C SER A 5 -14.44 2.49 -9.41
N LEU A 6 -13.57 2.20 -10.37
CA LEU A 6 -12.17 2.68 -10.39
C LEU A 6 -12.06 4.19 -10.64
N LEU A 7 -12.96 4.73 -11.46
CA LEU A 7 -12.97 6.13 -11.87
C LEU A 7 -13.89 7.01 -11.00
N SER A 8 -14.76 6.39 -10.18
CA SER A 8 -15.56 7.13 -9.21
C SER A 8 -14.66 7.71 -8.11
N PRO A 9 -14.77 9.02 -7.82
CA PRO A 9 -14.00 9.61 -6.73
C PRO A 9 -14.43 8.99 -5.39
N PRO A 10 -13.48 8.71 -4.48
CA PRO A 10 -13.79 8.20 -3.14
C PRO A 10 -14.57 9.23 -2.34
N SER A 11 -15.47 8.75 -1.48
CA SER A 11 -16.29 9.61 -0.63
C SER A 11 -15.47 10.29 0.47
N LEU A 12 -15.99 11.38 1.03
CA LEU A 12 -15.36 12.08 2.14
C LEU A 12 -15.22 11.19 3.38
N GLU A 13 -16.17 10.28 3.62
CA GLU A 13 -16.14 9.35 4.75
C GLU A 13 -15.03 8.30 4.62
N GLU A 14 -14.87 7.71 3.43
CA GLU A 14 -13.76 6.79 3.13
C GLU A 14 -12.40 7.48 3.26
N TRP A 15 -12.34 8.75 2.86
CA TRP A 15 -11.14 9.56 3.04
C TRP A 15 -10.80 9.79 4.52
N LEU A 16 -11.77 10.22 5.32
CA LEU A 16 -11.56 10.49 6.75
C LEU A 16 -11.24 9.22 7.54
N SER A 17 -11.92 8.11 7.23
CA SER A 17 -11.61 6.80 7.82
C SER A 17 -10.20 6.34 7.45
N THR A 18 -9.78 6.56 6.20
CA THR A 18 -8.41 6.23 5.77
C THR A 18 -7.37 7.07 6.52
N ILE A 19 -7.54 8.39 6.61
CA ILE A 19 -6.60 9.27 7.35
C ILE A 19 -6.53 8.88 8.83
N SER A 20 -7.67 8.64 9.47
CA SER A 20 -7.71 8.29 10.90
C SER A 20 -6.99 6.98 11.20
N SER A 21 -7.09 5.99 10.30
CA SER A 21 -6.42 4.69 10.40
C SER A 21 -4.91 4.73 10.23
N MET A 22 -4.33 5.84 9.75
CA MET A 22 -2.90 5.91 9.47
C MET A 22 -2.06 5.81 10.75
N PRO A 23 -0.91 5.13 10.74
CA PRO A 23 -0.09 4.97 11.94
C PRO A 23 0.63 6.27 12.32
N ASN A 24 0.62 6.60 13.62
CA ASN A 24 1.37 7.73 14.17
C ASN A 24 2.87 7.39 14.27
N GLY A 25 3.72 8.43 14.36
CA GLY A 25 5.16 8.30 14.58
C GLY A 25 5.96 7.81 13.36
N LYS A 26 5.38 7.85 12.17
CA LYS A 26 6.11 7.54 10.92
C LYS A 26 6.89 8.78 10.45
N ALA A 27 8.05 8.53 9.85
CA ALA A 27 8.88 9.60 9.30
C ALA A 27 8.10 10.41 8.24
N PRO A 28 8.10 11.75 8.33
CA PRO A 28 7.43 12.62 7.36
C PRO A 28 8.20 12.73 6.06
N GLY A 29 7.48 13.10 5.00
CA GLY A 29 8.02 13.45 3.67
C GLY A 29 9.09 14.56 3.71
N PRO A 30 9.75 14.86 2.58
CA PRO A 30 10.59 16.06 2.46
C PRO A 30 9.90 17.37 2.86
N SER A 31 8.57 17.44 2.76
CA SER A 31 7.74 18.54 3.24
C SER A 31 7.66 18.66 4.77
N MET A 32 8.15 17.66 5.52
CA MET A 32 8.04 17.53 6.97
C MET A 32 6.60 17.43 7.50
N ILE A 33 5.59 17.30 6.62
CA ILE A 33 4.21 17.05 7.01
C ILE A 33 4.08 15.64 7.56
N THR A 34 3.53 15.51 8.77
CA THR A 34 3.32 14.22 9.44
C THR A 34 1.86 13.74 9.31
N TYR A 35 1.59 12.48 9.65
CA TYR A 35 0.22 11.96 9.68
C TYR A 35 -0.64 12.61 10.75
N GLU A 36 -0.05 12.96 11.88
CA GLU A 36 -0.70 13.68 12.96
C GLU A 36 -1.19 15.03 12.45
N MET A 37 -0.37 15.77 11.71
CA MET A 37 -0.80 17.01 11.07
C MET A 37 -2.00 16.76 10.15
N LEU A 38 -1.96 15.72 9.31
CA LEU A 38 -3.07 15.39 8.40
C LEU A 38 -4.35 15.00 9.12
N LYS A 39 -4.26 14.31 10.27
CA LYS A 39 -5.42 13.94 11.10
C LYS A 39 -6.09 15.13 11.78
N HIS A 40 -5.32 16.17 12.11
CA HIS A 40 -5.83 17.39 12.74
C HIS A 40 -6.30 18.43 11.70
N LEU A 41 -5.87 18.31 10.45
CA LEU A 41 -6.42 19.06 9.33
C LEU A 41 -7.84 18.53 9.06
N SER A 42 -8.84 19.21 9.63
CA SER A 42 -10.26 19.03 9.31
C SER A 42 -10.51 19.28 7.80
N PRO A 43 -11.69 18.99 7.22
CA PRO A 43 -11.90 18.83 5.76
C PRO A 43 -11.64 20.10 4.92
N ALA A 44 -11.21 21.19 5.53
CA ALA A 44 -10.72 22.36 4.86
C ALA A 44 -9.36 22.07 4.18
N MET A 45 -9.44 21.84 2.87
CA MET A 45 -8.41 22.21 1.91
C MET A 45 -7.22 21.26 1.76
N VAL A 46 -7.46 20.09 1.16
CA VAL A 46 -6.39 19.26 0.58
C VAL A 46 -6.11 19.74 -0.85
N PHE A 47 -5.16 20.66 -1.02
CA PHE A 47 -4.61 20.98 -2.34
C PHE A 47 -3.32 20.18 -2.61
N PRO A 48 -3.06 19.73 -3.85
CA PRO A 48 -1.78 19.17 -4.21
C PRO A 48 -0.67 20.23 -4.04
N ILE A 49 0.24 20.03 -3.08
CA ILE A 49 1.39 20.92 -2.89
C ILE A 49 2.45 20.58 -3.94
N PRO A 50 2.87 21.51 -4.82
CA PRO A 50 3.94 21.28 -5.77
C PRO A 50 5.28 21.12 -5.04
N LYS A 51 6.11 20.18 -5.48
CA LYS A 51 7.41 19.89 -4.86
C LYS A 51 8.36 21.08 -4.98
N LEU A 52 9.09 21.36 -3.91
CA LEU A 52 10.20 22.33 -3.88
C LEU A 52 11.53 21.54 -3.92
N HIS A 53 12.32 21.73 -4.98
CA HIS A 53 13.74 21.33 -5.17
C HIS A 53 14.11 19.92 -5.72
N GLU A 54 15.22 19.86 -6.47
CA GLU A 54 15.77 18.69 -7.17
C GLU A 54 16.63 17.78 -6.27
N TRP A 55 16.35 16.47 -6.36
CA TRP A 55 17.09 15.40 -5.68
C TRP A 55 18.34 15.00 -6.49
N ARG A 56 19.54 15.14 -5.91
CA ARG A 56 20.84 14.88 -6.57
C ARG A 56 21.28 13.41 -6.59
N CYS A 57 20.36 12.46 -6.84
CA CYS A 57 20.58 11.10 -7.37
C CYS A 57 21.94 10.37 -7.18
N GLN A 58 22.48 10.19 -5.96
CA GLN A 58 23.55 9.19 -5.76
C GLN A 58 22.95 7.81 -5.46
N LEU A 59 22.57 7.10 -6.54
CA LEU A 59 21.73 5.90 -6.55
C LEU A 59 22.47 4.55 -6.47
N GLN A 60 23.80 4.54 -6.44
CA GLN A 60 24.56 3.36 -6.88
C GLN A 60 24.59 2.15 -5.95
N ASN A 61 24.11 2.23 -4.69
CA ASN A 61 24.12 1.09 -3.77
C ASN A 61 22.92 1.02 -2.81
N THR A 62 21.81 1.69 -3.11
CA THR A 62 20.64 1.71 -2.20
C THR A 62 19.37 1.40 -2.96
N ARG A 63 18.55 0.48 -2.44
CA ARG A 63 17.14 0.35 -2.84
C ARG A 63 16.39 1.60 -2.34
N PRO A 64 16.05 2.58 -3.20
CA PRO A 64 15.55 3.86 -2.71
C PRO A 64 14.10 3.69 -2.24
N ILE A 65 13.88 3.66 -0.93
CA ILE A 65 12.57 3.95 -0.36
C ILE A 65 12.40 5.46 -0.52
N THR A 66 11.73 5.88 -1.61
CA THR A 66 11.33 7.28 -1.73
C THR A 66 10.30 7.55 -0.65
N LEU A 67 10.61 8.50 0.23
CA LEU A 67 9.72 8.90 1.29
C LEU A 67 8.61 9.75 0.64
N LEU A 68 7.60 9.08 0.10
CA LEU A 68 6.45 9.70 -0.54
C LEU A 68 5.83 10.72 0.42
N GLU A 69 5.34 11.83 -0.14
CA GLU A 69 4.54 12.81 0.59
C GLU A 69 3.42 12.11 1.35
N VAL A 70 3.18 12.53 2.59
CA VAL A 70 2.15 11.94 3.47
C VAL A 70 0.78 11.91 2.78
N ILE A 71 0.45 12.97 2.04
CA ILE A 71 -0.77 13.05 1.22
C ILE A 71 -0.79 11.94 0.15
N ARG A 72 0.31 11.72 -0.57
CA ARG A 72 0.40 10.68 -1.60
C ARG A 72 0.28 9.27 -0.99
N LYS A 73 0.86 9.04 0.19
CA LYS A 73 0.72 7.78 0.92
C LYS A 73 -0.73 7.53 1.34
N SER A 74 -1.42 8.57 1.79
CA SER A 74 -2.84 8.53 2.17
C SER A 74 -3.72 8.20 0.98
N PHE A 75 -3.47 8.83 -0.17
CA PHE A 75 -4.17 8.55 -1.42
C PHE A 75 -3.96 7.10 -1.88
N VAL A 76 -2.72 6.61 -1.90
CA VAL A 76 -2.45 5.22 -2.30
C VAL A 76 -3.17 4.23 -1.38
N LYS A 77 -3.21 4.50 -0.07
CA LYS A 77 -3.93 3.67 0.90
C LYS A 77 -5.45 3.70 0.68
N LEU A 78 -6.00 4.86 0.33
CA LEU A 78 -7.41 5.04 -0.01
C LEU A 78 -7.77 4.25 -1.26
N PHE A 79 -7.01 4.41 -2.34
CA PHE A 79 -7.20 3.64 -3.58
C PHE A 79 -7.14 2.13 -3.31
N TYR A 80 -6.20 1.69 -2.49
CA TYR A 80 -6.08 0.29 -2.11
C TYR A 80 -7.35 -0.21 -1.39
N ASN A 81 -7.82 0.51 -0.38
CA ASN A 81 -8.97 0.11 0.43
C ASN A 81 -10.29 0.17 -0.36
N CYS A 82 -10.52 1.20 -1.17
CA CYS A 82 -11.79 1.39 -1.90
C CYS A 82 -11.93 0.46 -3.10
N ILE A 83 -10.83 0.17 -3.79
CA ILE A 83 -10.88 -0.52 -5.09
C ILE A 83 -10.32 -1.93 -5.01
N LEU A 84 -9.11 -2.07 -4.47
CA LEU A 84 -8.38 -3.34 -4.53
C LEU A 84 -8.89 -4.36 -3.50
N ALA A 85 -9.41 -3.89 -2.36
CA ALA A 85 -10.04 -4.74 -1.36
C ALA A 85 -11.53 -4.99 -1.64
N ALA A 86 -12.24 -4.03 -2.26
CA ALA A 86 -13.67 -4.16 -2.55
C ALA A 86 -13.96 -5.00 -3.81
N HIS A 87 -13.03 -5.01 -4.76
CA HIS A 87 -13.11 -5.82 -5.97
C HIS A 87 -12.00 -6.86 -5.96
N ASN A 88 -12.32 -8.13 -6.26
CA ASN A 88 -11.33 -9.21 -6.46
C ASN A 88 -10.53 -9.01 -7.75
N VAL A 89 -9.83 -7.87 -7.86
CA VAL A 89 -9.03 -7.46 -9.03
C VAL A 89 -7.73 -8.24 -9.08
N LEU A 90 -7.18 -8.59 -7.92
CA LEU A 90 -6.00 -9.43 -7.82
C LEU A 90 -6.42 -10.90 -7.99
N THR A 91 -5.63 -11.64 -8.76
CA THR A 91 -5.81 -13.07 -8.98
C THR A 91 -5.71 -13.83 -7.65
N SER A 92 -6.42 -14.95 -7.51
CA SER A 92 -6.52 -15.74 -6.26
C SER A 92 -5.17 -16.11 -5.64
N ASP A 93 -4.12 -16.17 -6.46
CA ASP A 93 -2.80 -16.63 -6.04
C ASP A 93 -1.87 -15.49 -5.58
N ASN A 94 -2.39 -14.26 -5.43
CA ASN A 94 -1.63 -13.17 -4.83
C ASN A 94 -1.76 -13.16 -3.30
N PHE A 95 -0.83 -13.80 -2.60
CA PHE A 95 -0.82 -13.88 -1.14
C PHE A 95 -0.16 -12.67 -0.45
N ALA A 96 0.45 -11.76 -1.22
CA ALA A 96 1.17 -10.62 -0.69
C ALA A 96 0.30 -9.36 -0.67
N GLY A 97 0.24 -8.71 0.50
CA GLY A 97 -0.30 -7.37 0.65
C GLY A 97 -1.82 -7.26 0.70
N LEU A 98 -2.58 -8.36 0.58
CA LEU A 98 -4.03 -8.43 0.81
C LEU A 98 -4.38 -8.58 2.31
N PRO A 99 -5.55 -8.08 2.76
CA PRO A 99 -6.09 -8.47 4.06
C PRO A 99 -6.22 -9.99 4.13
N GLU A 100 -5.87 -10.60 5.27
CA GLU A 100 -5.81 -12.05 5.48
C GLU A 100 -4.76 -12.82 4.65
N GLY A 101 -4.11 -12.18 3.67
CA GLY A 101 -3.03 -12.79 2.89
C GLY A 101 -1.71 -12.82 3.66
N THR A 102 -1.10 -14.01 3.78
CA THR A 102 0.24 -14.17 4.32
C THR A 102 1.15 -14.86 3.33
N CYS A 103 2.38 -14.37 3.19
CA CYS A 103 3.40 -15.07 2.40
C CYS A 103 3.82 -16.39 3.04
N ARG A 104 3.43 -16.65 4.30
CA ARG A 104 3.78 -17.88 5.02
C ARG A 104 3.05 -19.10 4.46
N ASP A 105 1.80 -18.96 4.10
CA ASP A 105 0.96 -20.06 3.61
C ASP A 105 1.50 -20.68 2.31
N PRO A 106 1.85 -19.90 1.27
CA PRO A 106 2.47 -20.46 0.08
C PRO A 106 3.87 -21.01 0.37
N ILE A 107 4.64 -20.44 1.30
CA ILE A 107 5.95 -21.00 1.70
C ILE A 107 5.79 -22.38 2.32
N ILE A 108 4.88 -22.54 3.29
CA ILE A 108 4.60 -23.84 3.95
C ILE A 108 4.06 -24.84 2.93
N THR A 109 3.20 -24.40 2.02
CA THR A 109 2.67 -25.24 0.94
C THR A 109 3.79 -25.75 0.04
N LEU A 110 4.71 -24.87 -0.37
CA LEU A 110 5.89 -25.24 -1.16
C LEU A 110 6.82 -26.19 -0.39
N GLU A 111 7.09 -25.92 0.89
CA GLU A 111 7.90 -26.80 1.74
C GLU A 111 7.28 -28.20 1.86
N SER A 112 5.95 -28.27 1.98
CA SER A 112 5.21 -29.53 2.06
C SER A 112 5.29 -30.32 0.75
N ILE A 113 5.16 -29.65 -0.40
CA ILE A 113 5.30 -30.27 -1.72
C ILE A 113 6.72 -30.81 -1.93
N ILE A 114 7.74 -30.03 -1.56
CA ILE A 114 9.14 -30.46 -1.66
C ILE A 114 9.40 -31.66 -0.75
N HIS A 115 8.84 -31.66 0.47
CA HIS A 115 8.99 -32.79 1.39
C HIS A 115 8.33 -34.06 0.84
N ASP A 116 7.12 -33.96 0.31
CA ASP A 116 6.38 -35.10 -0.24
C ASP A 116 7.08 -35.72 -1.46
N ALA A 117 7.58 -34.90 -2.39
CA ALA A 117 8.35 -35.36 -3.56
C ALA A 117 9.63 -36.12 -3.16
N ASN A 118 10.31 -35.66 -2.10
CA ASN A 118 11.51 -36.32 -1.58
C ASN A 118 11.20 -37.65 -0.87
N CYS A 119 10.07 -37.75 -0.16
CA CYS A 119 9.66 -38.97 0.55
C CYS A 119 9.13 -40.06 -0.39
N THR A 120 8.49 -39.67 -1.50
CA THR A 120 7.85 -40.60 -2.46
C THR A 120 8.77 -41.08 -3.58
N ASN A 121 10.02 -40.59 -3.67
CA ASN A 121 10.96 -40.83 -4.80
C ASN A 121 10.35 -40.53 -6.19
N SER A 122 9.28 -39.73 -6.24
CA SER A 122 8.72 -39.22 -7.48
C SER A 122 9.12 -37.75 -7.58
N PRO A 123 10.15 -37.42 -8.39
CA PRO A 123 10.51 -36.02 -8.61
C PRO A 123 9.32 -35.28 -9.25
N LEU A 124 9.18 -34.00 -8.89
CA LEU A 124 8.21 -33.07 -9.49
C LEU A 124 8.39 -32.95 -11.00
#